data_AF-D5APV1-F1
#
_entry.id   AF-D5APV1-F1
#
_cell.length_a   1.000
_cell.length_b   1.000
_cell.length_c   1.000
_cell.angle_alpha   90.00
_cell.angle_beta   90.00
_cell.angle_gamma   90.00
#
_symmetry.space_group_name_H-M   'P 1'
#
loop_
_entity.id
_entity.type
_entity.pdbx_description
1 polymer ?
#
loop_
_entity_poly.entity_id
_entity_poly.type
_entity_poly.pdbx_seq_one_letter_code
_entity_poly.pdbx_strand_id
1 'polypeptide(L)'
;MTPAEIKSVAARRAFATGLSPAEREAEAARIEAELTAEAKAAEQAKAAAAIAAEAQAERQRIAGVIKTGADAGKAMQAARLAISTPLDATGARAVLATLPPDASATAEALAIPEAIGTFGTQAAVNERRRVASILGHPEAADRFATASALALETDLTLAQAVSALLAAPKAEARKYPTFEQRQREAGSFGPSFDNGGGMSKGERIDSMWAKAVKDANASIGAAGLAGGAMADLTRG
;
A
#
# COMPACT_ATOMS: atom_id res chain seq x y z
N MET A 1 -39.56 -2.90 9.32
CA MET A 1 -41.02 -2.65 9.40
C MET A 1 -41.70 -3.53 8.38
N THR A 2 -42.76 -4.21 8.77
CA THR A 2 -43.60 -4.99 7.85
C THR A 2 -44.48 -4.06 7.01
N PRO A 3 -44.98 -4.50 5.83
CA PRO A 3 -45.91 -3.70 5.04
C PRO A 3 -47.15 -3.25 5.84
N ALA A 4 -47.66 -4.09 6.74
CA ALA A 4 -48.79 -3.76 7.61
C ALA A 4 -48.44 -2.66 8.64
N GLU A 5 -47.24 -2.69 9.21
CA GLU A 5 -46.73 -1.64 10.10
C GLU A 5 -46.54 -0.32 9.34
N ILE A 6 -45.98 -0.36 8.13
CA ILE A 6 -45.79 0.83 7.26
C ILE A 6 -47.15 1.50 7.00
N LYS A 7 -48.14 0.73 6.56
CA LYS A 7 -49.50 1.22 6.31
C LYS A 7 -50.17 1.78 7.57
N SER A 8 -50.02 1.11 8.71
CA SER A 8 -50.54 1.57 10.01
C SER A 8 -49.88 2.88 10.48
N VAL A 9 -48.57 3.03 10.28
CA VAL A 9 -47.84 4.26 10.63
C VAL A 9 -48.21 5.39 9.68
N ALA A 10 -48.32 5.12 8.39
CA ALA A 10 -48.73 6.09 7.39
C ALA A 10 -50.13 6.66 7.67
N ALA A 11 -51.11 5.78 7.93
CA ALA A 11 -52.46 6.18 8.31
C ALA A 11 -52.49 7.01 9.59
N ARG A 12 -51.70 6.63 10.62
CA ARG A 12 -51.59 7.40 11.87
C ARG A 12 -50.99 8.79 11.66
N ARG A 13 -49.94 8.90 10.83
CA ARG A 13 -49.28 10.18 10.52
C ARG A 13 -50.20 11.10 9.72
N ALA A 14 -50.89 10.58 8.71
CA ALA A 14 -51.84 11.35 7.91
C ALA A 14 -53.06 11.82 8.73
N PHE A 15 -53.48 11.08 9.76
CA PHE A 15 -54.58 11.51 10.62
C PHE A 15 -54.23 12.74 11.48
N ALA A 16 -52.95 12.95 11.80
CA ALA A 16 -52.49 14.02 12.68
C ALA A 16 -52.42 15.42 12.01
N THR A 17 -52.65 15.51 10.70
CA THR A 17 -52.44 16.74 9.91
C THR A 17 -53.68 17.64 9.81
N GLY A 18 -54.85 17.21 10.33
CA GLY A 18 -56.09 18.00 10.27
C GLY A 18 -56.73 18.11 8.87
N LEU A 19 -56.27 17.30 7.91
CA LEU A 19 -56.75 17.29 6.52
C LEU A 19 -58.15 16.64 6.38
N SER A 20 -58.85 16.95 5.27
CA SER A 20 -60.11 16.29 4.92
C SER A 20 -59.93 14.78 4.67
N PRO A 21 -61.00 13.95 4.64
CA PRO A 21 -60.87 12.51 4.40
C PRO A 21 -60.10 12.15 3.12
N ALA A 22 -60.37 12.82 1.99
CA ALA A 22 -59.71 12.55 0.71
C ALA A 22 -58.23 12.97 0.72
N GLU A 23 -57.92 14.12 1.31
CA GLU A 23 -56.54 14.60 1.45
C GLU A 23 -55.73 13.72 2.40
N ARG A 24 -56.34 13.18 3.47
CA ARG A 24 -55.69 12.21 4.37
C ARG A 24 -55.36 10.91 3.68
N GLU A 25 -56.21 10.41 2.80
CA GLU A 25 -55.93 9.20 2.03
C GLU A 25 -54.74 9.41 1.09
N ALA A 26 -54.72 10.53 0.36
CA ALA A 26 -53.60 10.91 -0.51
C ALA A 26 -52.29 11.08 0.28
N GLU A 27 -52.36 11.74 1.44
CA GLU A 27 -51.20 11.96 2.31
C GLU A 27 -50.72 10.65 2.96
N ALA A 28 -51.64 9.75 3.36
CA ALA A 28 -51.29 8.41 3.84
C ALA A 28 -50.57 7.60 2.76
N ALA A 29 -51.06 7.63 1.51
CA ALA A 29 -50.42 6.93 0.40
C ALA A 29 -49.01 7.48 0.10
N ARG A 30 -48.82 8.80 0.16
CA ARG A 30 -47.50 9.43 0.02
C ARG A 30 -46.53 8.96 1.11
N ILE A 31 -46.95 9.02 2.37
CA ILE A 31 -46.14 8.58 3.51
C ILE A 31 -45.84 7.07 3.42
N GLU A 32 -46.81 6.25 3.00
CA GLU A 32 -46.62 4.81 2.80
C GLU A 32 -45.53 4.54 1.75
N ALA A 33 -45.55 5.27 0.63
CA ALA A 33 -44.55 5.16 -0.42
C ALA A 33 -43.14 5.58 0.07
N GLU A 34 -43.03 6.68 0.80
CA GLU A 34 -41.78 7.15 1.40
C GLU A 34 -41.20 6.12 2.39
N LEU A 35 -42.01 5.63 3.33
CA LEU A 35 -41.60 4.62 4.31
C LEU A 35 -41.21 3.29 3.65
N THR A 36 -41.88 2.91 2.57
CA THR A 36 -41.54 1.70 1.80
C THR A 36 -40.20 1.87 1.09
N ALA A 37 -39.95 3.02 0.48
CA ALA A 37 -38.68 3.34 -0.16
C ALA A 37 -37.53 3.34 0.87
N GLU A 38 -37.74 3.96 2.03
CA GLU A 38 -36.77 3.97 3.14
C GLU A 38 -36.48 2.56 3.65
N ALA A 39 -37.52 1.74 3.89
CA ALA A 39 -37.35 0.35 4.32
C ALA A 39 -36.56 -0.48 3.30
N LYS A 40 -36.83 -0.31 2.00
CA LYS A 40 -36.07 -0.98 0.94
C LYS A 40 -34.61 -0.53 0.89
N ALA A 41 -34.35 0.77 1.01
CA ALA A 41 -32.99 1.31 1.07
C ALA A 41 -32.22 0.75 2.28
N ALA A 42 -32.86 0.66 3.45
CA ALA A 42 -32.27 0.09 4.64
C ALA A 42 -31.93 -1.40 4.47
N GLU A 43 -32.80 -2.20 3.87
CA GLU A 43 -32.50 -3.61 3.59
C GLU A 43 -31.38 -3.77 2.57
N GLN A 44 -31.35 -2.94 1.51
CA GLN A 44 -30.24 -2.92 0.56
C GLN A 44 -28.91 -2.53 1.22
N ALA A 45 -28.93 -1.53 2.12
CA ALA A 45 -27.75 -1.11 2.87
C ALA A 45 -27.24 -2.22 3.80
N LYS A 46 -28.13 -2.95 4.48
CA LYS A 46 -27.76 -4.12 5.30
C LYS A 46 -27.12 -5.22 4.46
N ALA A 47 -27.70 -5.54 3.30
CA ALA A 47 -27.14 -6.54 2.40
C ALA A 47 -25.75 -6.11 1.88
N ALA A 48 -25.59 -4.85 1.49
CA ALA A 48 -24.29 -4.31 1.08
C ALA A 48 -23.26 -4.35 2.22
N ALA A 49 -23.66 -4.03 3.45
CA ALA A 49 -22.78 -4.10 4.62
C ALA A 49 -22.35 -5.54 4.93
N ALA A 50 -23.22 -6.53 4.76
CA ALA A 50 -22.86 -7.95 4.91
C ALA A 50 -21.81 -8.38 3.87
N ILE A 51 -22.01 -8.01 2.60
CA ILE A 51 -21.04 -8.26 1.51
C ILE A 51 -19.68 -7.62 1.82
N ALA A 52 -19.68 -6.37 2.30
CA ALA A 52 -18.46 -5.66 2.67
C ALA A 52 -17.74 -6.33 3.86
N ALA A 53 -18.49 -6.81 4.86
CA ALA A 53 -17.93 -7.52 6.00
C ALA A 53 -17.24 -8.84 5.58
N GLU A 54 -17.84 -9.60 4.65
CA GLU A 54 -17.23 -10.82 4.10
C GLU A 54 -15.96 -10.53 3.31
N ALA A 55 -15.96 -9.49 2.46
CA ALA A 55 -14.77 -9.05 1.75
C ALA A 55 -13.65 -8.65 2.72
N GLN A 56 -13.97 -7.88 3.77
CA GLN A 56 -13.01 -7.47 4.78
C GLN A 56 -12.46 -8.65 5.59
N ALA A 57 -13.29 -9.62 5.95
CA ALA A 57 -12.85 -10.83 6.64
C ALA A 57 -11.84 -11.63 5.78
N GLU A 58 -12.12 -11.76 4.47
CA GLU A 58 -11.21 -12.41 3.54
C GLU A 58 -9.87 -11.65 3.41
N ARG A 59 -9.92 -10.32 3.33
CA ARG A 59 -8.72 -9.46 3.32
C ARG A 59 -7.87 -9.66 4.56
N GLN A 60 -8.50 -9.70 5.74
CA GLN A 60 -7.81 -9.93 7.01
C GLN A 60 -7.15 -11.31 7.05
N ARG A 61 -7.81 -12.35 6.53
CA ARG A 61 -7.22 -13.69 6.40
C ARG A 61 -5.98 -13.66 5.52
N ILE A 62 -6.06 -13.05 4.33
CA ILE A 62 -4.91 -12.92 3.41
C ILE A 62 -3.76 -12.16 4.09
N ALA A 63 -4.07 -11.04 4.76
CA ALA A 63 -3.08 -10.24 5.48
C ALA A 63 -2.38 -11.04 6.59
N GLY A 64 -3.12 -11.84 7.35
CA GLY A 64 -2.55 -12.71 8.39
C GLY A 64 -1.58 -13.75 7.83
N VAL A 65 -1.90 -14.34 6.67
CA VAL A 65 -1.02 -15.29 5.98
C VAL A 65 0.24 -14.59 5.47
N ILE A 66 0.10 -13.46 4.77
CA ILE A 66 1.23 -12.70 4.22
C ILE A 66 2.17 -12.23 5.33
N LYS A 67 1.62 -11.71 6.43
CA LYS A 67 2.41 -11.31 7.60
C LYS A 67 3.24 -12.47 8.16
N THR A 68 2.62 -13.64 8.31
CA THR A 68 3.32 -14.85 8.78
C THR A 68 4.48 -15.25 7.85
N GLY A 69 4.30 -15.09 6.53
CA GLY A 69 5.37 -15.29 5.56
C GLY A 69 6.46 -14.24 5.62
N ALA A 70 6.08 -12.96 5.74
CA ALA A 70 7.01 -11.85 5.81
C ALA A 70 7.98 -11.97 7.00
N ASP A 71 7.49 -12.38 8.17
CA ASP A 71 8.30 -12.64 9.37
C ASP A 71 9.37 -13.73 9.13
N ALA A 72 9.15 -14.62 8.15
CA ALA A 72 10.05 -15.70 7.76
C ALA A 72 10.81 -15.44 6.44
N GLY A 73 10.72 -14.22 5.87
CA GLY A 73 11.33 -13.88 4.57
C GLY A 73 10.69 -14.60 3.37
N LYS A 74 9.39 -14.91 3.46
CA LYS A 74 8.59 -15.70 2.49
C LYS A 74 7.27 -15.00 2.13
N ALA A 75 7.29 -13.67 2.02
CA ALA A 75 6.08 -12.86 1.84
C ALA A 75 5.36 -13.15 0.51
N MET A 76 6.09 -13.34 -0.58
CA MET A 76 5.51 -13.62 -1.89
C MET A 76 4.94 -15.04 -1.98
N GLN A 77 5.68 -16.03 -1.47
CA GLN A 77 5.19 -17.41 -1.37
C GLN A 77 3.94 -17.50 -0.47
N ALA A 78 3.91 -16.73 0.62
CA ALA A 78 2.73 -16.65 1.47
C ALA A 78 1.53 -15.98 0.77
N ALA A 79 1.75 -14.91 -0.01
CA ALA A 79 0.68 -14.31 -0.80
C ALA A 79 0.10 -15.30 -1.82
N ARG A 80 0.96 -16.02 -2.56
CA ARG A 80 0.52 -17.10 -3.45
C ARG A 80 -0.33 -18.13 -2.70
N LEU A 81 0.15 -18.62 -1.56
CA LEU A 81 -0.58 -19.59 -0.75
C LEU A 81 -1.93 -19.06 -0.27
N ALA A 82 -1.97 -17.80 0.17
CA ALA A 82 -3.18 -17.13 0.63
C ALA A 82 -4.21 -17.00 -0.50
N ILE A 83 -3.78 -16.73 -1.73
CA ILE A 83 -4.67 -16.62 -2.89
C ILE A 83 -5.17 -18.00 -3.34
N SER A 84 -4.33 -19.03 -3.31
CA SER A 84 -4.71 -20.35 -3.84
C SER A 84 -5.46 -21.24 -2.85
N THR A 85 -5.37 -20.99 -1.54
CA THR A 85 -5.85 -21.94 -0.52
C THR A 85 -6.67 -21.28 0.60
N PRO A 86 -7.60 -22.02 1.23
CA PRO A 86 -8.41 -21.52 2.35
C PRO A 86 -7.65 -21.47 3.69
N LEU A 87 -6.33 -21.67 3.68
CA LEU A 87 -5.53 -21.71 4.90
C LEU A 87 -5.56 -20.37 5.63
N ASP A 88 -5.60 -20.43 6.95
CA ASP A 88 -5.37 -19.29 7.82
C ASP A 88 -3.87 -19.11 8.10
N ALA A 89 -3.52 -18.13 8.93
CA ALA A 89 -2.13 -17.87 9.31
C ALA A 89 -1.44 -19.08 9.95
N THR A 90 -2.18 -19.88 10.74
CA THR A 90 -1.65 -21.07 11.43
C THR A 90 -1.32 -22.18 10.43
N GLY A 91 -2.26 -22.51 9.54
CA GLY A 91 -2.05 -23.50 8.49
C GLY A 91 -0.97 -23.09 7.50
N ALA A 92 -0.94 -21.80 7.12
CA ALA A 92 0.10 -21.27 6.25
C ALA A 92 1.50 -21.37 6.86
N ARG A 93 1.65 -21.13 8.17
CA ARG A 93 2.94 -21.25 8.87
C ARG A 93 3.56 -22.63 8.69
N ALA A 94 2.75 -23.69 8.83
CA ALA A 94 3.23 -25.06 8.71
C ALA A 94 3.75 -25.37 7.29
N VAL A 95 3.03 -24.90 6.26
CA VAL A 95 3.44 -25.07 4.86
C VAL A 95 4.68 -24.23 4.55
N LEU A 96 4.72 -22.97 4.99
CA LEU A 96 5.85 -22.07 4.72
C LEU A 96 7.13 -22.52 5.41
N ALA A 97 7.05 -23.28 6.51
CA ALA A 97 8.22 -23.82 7.20
C ALA A 97 9.05 -24.78 6.32
N THR A 98 8.43 -25.44 5.34
CA THR A 98 9.12 -26.39 4.45
C THR A 98 9.67 -25.76 3.18
N LEU A 99 9.39 -24.48 2.94
CA LEU A 99 9.79 -23.78 1.72
C LEU A 99 11.08 -22.95 1.92
N PRO A 100 11.87 -22.73 0.86
CA PRO A 100 13.02 -21.82 0.92
C PRO A 100 12.55 -20.36 1.12
N PRO A 101 13.39 -19.46 1.67
CA PRO A 101 13.14 -18.02 1.64
C PRO A 101 12.94 -17.49 0.21
N ASP A 102 12.20 -16.39 0.05
CA ASP A 102 11.89 -15.81 -1.27
C ASP A 102 13.16 -15.46 -2.06
N ALA A 103 14.22 -15.02 -1.37
CA ALA A 103 15.52 -14.71 -1.97
C ALA A 103 16.21 -15.90 -2.66
N SER A 104 15.78 -17.12 -2.37
CA SER A 104 16.31 -18.38 -2.92
C SER A 104 15.28 -19.20 -3.70
N ALA A 105 14.05 -18.69 -3.81
CA ALA A 105 12.98 -19.35 -4.54
C ALA A 105 13.07 -19.05 -6.05
N THR A 106 12.48 -19.92 -6.88
CA THR A 106 12.39 -19.66 -8.33
C THR A 106 11.33 -18.60 -8.62
N ALA A 107 11.43 -17.94 -9.79
CA ALA A 107 10.45 -16.93 -10.20
C ALA A 107 9.03 -17.53 -10.27
N GLU A 108 8.88 -18.78 -10.69
CA GLU A 108 7.60 -19.49 -10.75
C GLU A 108 7.01 -19.73 -9.36
N ALA A 109 7.83 -19.96 -8.33
CA ALA A 109 7.37 -20.11 -6.95
C ALA A 109 6.91 -18.78 -6.34
N LEU A 110 7.46 -17.66 -6.81
CA LEU A 110 7.13 -16.30 -6.38
C LEU A 110 5.95 -15.70 -7.14
N ALA A 111 5.65 -16.18 -8.35
CA ALA A 111 4.57 -15.66 -9.17
C ALA A 111 3.19 -15.83 -8.50
N ILE A 112 2.42 -14.73 -8.46
CA ILE A 112 1.02 -14.76 -8.03
C ILE A 112 0.17 -15.37 -9.16
N PRO A 113 -0.58 -16.45 -8.92
CA PRO A 113 -1.32 -17.13 -9.96
C PRO A 113 -2.53 -16.29 -10.41
N GLU A 114 -2.79 -16.30 -11.73
CA GLU A 114 -4.03 -15.75 -12.29
C GLU A 114 -5.25 -16.60 -11.89
N ALA A 115 -5.04 -17.92 -11.77
CA ALA A 115 -6.04 -18.85 -11.26
C ALA A 115 -6.12 -18.75 -9.73
N ILE A 116 -7.18 -18.12 -9.24
CA ILE A 116 -7.47 -17.97 -7.81
C ILE A 116 -8.33 -19.13 -7.29
N GLY A 117 -8.26 -19.41 -5.98
CA GLY A 117 -9.18 -20.34 -5.33
C GLY A 117 -10.64 -19.85 -5.37
N THR A 118 -11.59 -20.76 -5.60
CA THR A 118 -13.03 -20.47 -5.72
C THR A 118 -13.84 -20.82 -4.47
N PHE A 119 -13.18 -20.93 -3.32
CA PHE A 119 -13.83 -21.28 -2.05
C PHE A 119 -14.40 -20.04 -1.33
N GLY A 120 -15.34 -20.28 -0.41
CA GLY A 120 -16.00 -19.23 0.37
C GLY A 120 -17.19 -18.60 -0.35
N THR A 121 -17.56 -17.39 0.09
CA THR A 121 -18.66 -16.63 -0.52
C THR A 121 -18.22 -15.91 -1.80
N GLN A 122 -19.17 -15.46 -2.61
CA GLN A 122 -18.85 -14.69 -3.82
C GLN A 122 -18.10 -13.39 -3.50
N ALA A 123 -18.41 -12.75 -2.37
CA ALA A 123 -17.70 -11.55 -1.90
C ALA A 123 -16.23 -11.86 -1.62
N ALA A 124 -15.93 -12.96 -0.92
CA ALA A 124 -14.57 -13.40 -0.67
C ALA A 124 -13.81 -13.76 -1.96
N VAL A 125 -14.45 -14.44 -2.91
CA VAL A 125 -13.83 -14.76 -4.21
C VAL A 125 -13.52 -13.49 -5.01
N ASN A 126 -14.43 -12.51 -5.02
CA ASN A 126 -14.21 -11.23 -5.69
C ASN A 126 -13.06 -10.45 -5.04
N GLU A 127 -12.98 -10.44 -3.72
CA GLU A 127 -11.90 -9.78 -3.00
C GLU A 127 -10.54 -10.44 -3.26
N ARG A 128 -10.48 -11.78 -3.21
CA ARG A 128 -9.29 -12.55 -3.56
C ARG A 128 -8.83 -12.25 -4.98
N ARG A 129 -9.76 -12.13 -5.94
CA ARG A 129 -9.43 -11.72 -7.32
C ARG A 129 -8.81 -10.34 -7.36
N ARG A 130 -9.40 -9.37 -6.67
CA ARG A 130 -8.89 -7.99 -6.60
C ARG A 130 -7.46 -7.97 -6.03
N VAL A 131 -7.24 -8.64 -4.90
CA VAL A 131 -5.91 -8.74 -4.26
C VAL A 131 -4.91 -9.43 -5.20
N ALA A 132 -5.27 -10.56 -5.80
CA ALA A 132 -4.41 -11.27 -6.74
C ALA A 132 -4.03 -10.41 -7.95
N SER A 133 -4.98 -9.65 -8.52
CA SER A 133 -4.71 -8.75 -9.64
C SER A 133 -3.75 -7.62 -9.27
N ILE A 134 -3.85 -7.07 -8.05
CA ILE A 134 -2.93 -6.01 -7.59
C ILE A 134 -1.54 -6.59 -7.33
N LEU A 135 -1.45 -7.71 -6.60
CA LEU A 135 -0.17 -8.34 -6.24
C LEU A 135 0.55 -8.99 -7.42
N GLY A 136 -0.20 -9.50 -8.41
CA GLY A 136 0.33 -10.11 -9.63
C GLY A 136 0.65 -9.12 -10.75
N HIS A 137 0.37 -7.83 -10.55
CA HIS A 137 0.66 -6.82 -11.56
C HIS A 137 2.18 -6.64 -11.75
N PRO A 138 2.70 -6.43 -12.98
CA PRO A 138 4.15 -6.27 -13.22
C PRO A 138 4.81 -5.19 -12.34
N GLU A 139 4.13 -4.05 -12.12
CA GLU A 139 4.65 -2.97 -11.27
C GLU A 139 4.79 -3.32 -9.78
N ALA A 140 4.11 -4.38 -9.32
CA ALA A 140 4.19 -4.86 -7.95
C ALA A 140 5.47 -5.67 -7.67
N ALA A 141 6.15 -6.21 -8.70
CA ALA A 141 7.33 -7.06 -8.54
C ALA A 141 8.45 -6.37 -7.73
N ASP A 142 8.76 -5.11 -8.06
CA ASP A 142 9.78 -4.31 -7.37
C ASP A 142 9.20 -3.49 -6.19
N ARG A 143 7.92 -3.68 -5.86
CA ARG A 143 7.17 -2.85 -4.90
C ARG A 143 6.23 -3.70 -4.05
N PHE A 144 6.59 -4.95 -3.78
CA PHE A 144 5.67 -5.92 -3.19
C PHE A 144 5.09 -5.46 -1.85
N ALA A 145 5.89 -4.82 -1.00
CA ALA A 145 5.43 -4.27 0.28
C ALA A 145 4.35 -3.18 0.07
N THR A 146 4.59 -2.24 -0.85
CA THR A 146 3.62 -1.19 -1.20
C THR A 146 2.37 -1.79 -1.85
N ALA A 147 2.52 -2.75 -2.77
CA ALA A 147 1.40 -3.43 -3.41
C ALA A 147 0.56 -4.20 -2.38
N SER A 148 1.19 -4.84 -1.40
CA SER A 148 0.52 -5.51 -0.29
C SER A 148 -0.25 -4.54 0.57
N ALA A 149 0.32 -3.38 0.93
CA ALA A 149 -0.43 -2.35 1.67
C ALA A 149 -1.64 -1.85 0.87
N LEU A 150 -1.47 -1.51 -0.41
CA LEU A 150 -2.57 -1.08 -1.27
C LEU A 150 -3.65 -2.16 -1.39
N ALA A 151 -3.27 -3.42 -1.57
CA ALA A 151 -4.21 -4.52 -1.69
C ALA A 151 -4.93 -4.84 -0.37
N LEU A 152 -4.28 -4.71 0.79
CA LEU A 152 -4.77 -5.23 2.07
C LEU A 152 -5.30 -4.16 3.03
N GLU A 153 -5.02 -2.88 2.77
CA GLU A 153 -5.44 -1.78 3.64
C GLU A 153 -6.44 -0.84 2.97
N THR A 154 -6.72 -1.05 1.67
CA THR A 154 -7.60 -0.18 0.89
C THR A 154 -8.57 -0.96 0.01
N ASP A 155 -9.69 -0.31 -0.35
CA ASP A 155 -10.68 -0.80 -1.32
C ASP A 155 -10.38 -0.36 -2.75
N LEU A 156 -9.14 0.02 -3.06
CA LEU A 156 -8.79 0.52 -4.38
C LEU A 156 -9.01 -0.55 -5.46
N THR A 157 -9.52 -0.09 -6.59
CA THR A 157 -9.57 -0.87 -7.84
C THR A 157 -8.16 -1.11 -8.38
N LEU A 158 -8.01 -2.10 -9.27
CA LEU A 158 -6.72 -2.38 -9.91
C LEU A 158 -6.12 -1.12 -10.56
N ALA A 159 -6.91 -0.36 -11.33
CA ALA A 159 -6.44 0.83 -12.02
C ALA A 159 -5.90 1.90 -11.05
N GLN A 160 -6.60 2.13 -9.93
CA GLN A 160 -6.17 3.08 -8.91
C GLN A 160 -4.91 2.59 -8.16
N ALA A 161 -4.85 1.31 -7.83
CA ALA A 161 -3.67 0.71 -7.19
C ALA A 161 -2.44 0.78 -8.11
N VAL A 162 -2.58 0.51 -9.41
CA VAL A 162 -1.50 0.63 -10.39
C VAL A 162 -1.01 2.08 -10.50
N SER A 163 -1.94 3.05 -10.54
CA SER A 163 -1.56 4.47 -10.54
C SER A 163 -0.76 4.85 -9.28
N ALA A 164 -1.18 4.36 -8.10
CA ALA A 164 -0.44 4.57 -6.86
C ALA A 164 0.94 3.87 -6.86
N LEU A 165 1.03 2.66 -7.42
CA LEU A 165 2.30 1.91 -7.55
C LEU A 165 3.29 2.62 -8.46
N LEU A 166 2.82 3.21 -9.57
CA LEU A 166 3.67 3.97 -10.49
C LEU A 166 4.24 5.23 -9.84
N ALA A 167 3.49 5.86 -8.95
CA ALA A 167 3.95 7.01 -8.18
C ALA A 167 4.88 6.64 -7.02
N ALA A 168 4.81 5.40 -6.54
CA ALA A 168 5.65 4.93 -5.43
C ALA A 168 7.09 4.65 -5.89
N PRO A 169 8.10 5.02 -5.07
CA PRO A 169 9.49 4.65 -5.36
C PRO A 169 9.61 3.13 -5.41
N LYS A 170 10.44 2.63 -6.33
CA LYS A 170 10.82 1.22 -6.32
C LYS A 170 11.53 0.90 -5.01
N ALA A 171 11.31 -0.30 -4.48
CA ALA A 171 12.16 -0.82 -3.43
C ALA A 171 13.49 -1.22 -4.08
N GLU A 172 14.31 -0.22 -4.43
CA GLU A 172 15.71 -0.50 -4.71
C GLU A 172 16.26 -1.21 -3.47
N ALA A 173 16.84 -2.40 -3.66
CA ALA A 173 17.66 -2.99 -2.63
C ALA A 173 18.69 -1.93 -2.28
N ARG A 174 18.49 -1.22 -1.15
CA ARG A 174 19.34 -0.10 -0.76
C ARG A 174 20.77 -0.63 -0.82
N LYS A 175 21.50 -0.23 -1.87
CA LYS A 175 22.91 -0.55 -2.03
C LYS A 175 23.63 0.36 -1.06
N TYR A 176 23.51 0.04 0.22
CA TYR A 176 24.42 0.58 1.19
C TYR A 176 25.81 0.13 0.75
N PRO A 177 26.75 1.06 0.53
CA PRO A 177 28.11 0.67 0.25
C PRO A 177 28.56 -0.25 1.38
N THR A 178 29.15 -1.39 1.00
CA THR A 178 29.65 -2.37 1.97
C THR A 178 30.64 -1.69 2.91
N PHE A 179 30.92 -2.29 4.07
CA PHE A 179 31.94 -1.72 4.97
C PHE A 179 33.28 -1.51 4.24
N GLU A 180 33.67 -2.43 3.37
CA GLU A 180 34.87 -2.30 2.53
C GLU A 180 34.77 -1.17 1.50
N GLN A 181 33.62 -1.00 0.83
CA GLN A 181 33.41 0.12 -0.08
C GLN A 181 33.47 1.45 0.68
N ARG A 182 32.83 1.53 1.84
CA ARG A 182 32.91 2.68 2.73
C ARG A 182 34.33 2.94 3.21
N GLN A 183 35.13 1.91 3.47
CA GLN A 183 36.52 2.07 3.89
C GLN A 183 37.43 2.54 2.74
N ARG A 184 37.15 2.11 1.49
CA ARG A 184 37.84 2.64 0.30
C ARG A 184 37.43 4.08 -0.02
N GLU A 185 36.14 4.38 0.09
CA GLU A 185 35.55 5.70 -0.19
C GLU A 185 35.80 6.73 0.90
N ALA A 186 35.94 6.31 2.17
CA ALA A 186 36.31 7.19 3.28
C ALA A 186 37.68 7.84 3.08
N GLY A 187 38.44 7.40 2.06
CA GLY A 187 39.80 7.83 1.82
C GLY A 187 40.71 7.35 2.94
N SER A 188 42.00 7.27 2.65
CA SER A 188 42.98 7.33 3.72
C SER A 188 42.75 8.65 4.45
N PHE A 189 42.28 8.61 5.71
CA PHE A 189 42.49 9.72 6.63
C PHE A 189 43.97 10.05 6.47
N GLY A 190 44.27 11.24 5.94
CA GLY A 190 45.52 11.55 5.24
C GLY A 190 46.79 11.14 6.00
N PRO A 191 47.97 11.19 5.34
CA PRO A 191 49.23 10.70 5.90
C PRO A 191 49.34 11.05 7.38
N SER A 192 49.62 10.05 8.22
CA SER A 192 49.77 10.23 9.66
C SER A 192 50.56 11.52 9.91
N PHE A 193 50.00 12.44 10.71
CA PHE A 193 50.57 13.76 10.95
C PHE A 193 51.93 13.70 11.70
N ASP A 194 52.50 12.51 11.86
CA ASP A 194 53.85 12.26 12.38
C ASP A 194 54.94 12.98 11.56
N ASN A 195 54.65 13.39 10.31
CA ASN A 195 55.56 14.21 9.49
C ASN A 195 55.23 15.73 9.48
N GLY A 196 54.28 16.20 10.29
CA GLY A 196 53.93 17.62 10.44
C GLY A 196 54.85 18.39 11.40
N GLY A 197 56.16 18.12 11.36
CA GLY A 197 57.15 18.77 12.22
C GLY A 197 57.27 20.26 11.89
N GLY A 198 56.44 21.10 12.53
CA GLY A 198 56.53 22.55 12.43
C GLY A 198 55.22 23.32 12.63
N MET A 199 54.06 22.68 12.55
CA MET A 199 52.77 23.38 12.70
C MET A 199 52.26 23.39 14.13
N SER A 200 51.81 24.57 14.57
CA SER A 200 51.10 24.73 15.84
C SER A 200 49.79 23.94 15.84
N LYS A 201 49.22 23.70 17.03
CA LYS A 201 47.95 22.99 17.16
C LYS A 201 46.80 23.70 16.44
N GLY A 202 46.82 25.03 16.40
CA GLY A 202 45.82 25.85 15.70
C GLY A 202 45.88 25.68 14.19
N GLU A 203 47.08 25.83 13.60
CA GLU A 203 47.28 25.69 12.15
C GLU A 203 46.90 24.28 11.63
N ARG A 204 47.13 23.25 12.46
CA ARG A 204 46.68 21.88 12.13
C ARG A 204 45.16 21.79 12.05
N ILE A 205 44.45 22.34 13.02
CA ILE A 205 42.99 22.33 13.04
C ILE A 205 42.43 23.11 11.85
N ASP A 206 42.99 24.28 11.55
CA ASP A 206 42.55 25.11 10.43
C ASP A 206 42.79 24.42 9.08
N SER A 207 43.93 23.73 8.92
CA SER A 207 44.21 22.97 7.69
C SER A 207 43.26 21.78 7.50
N MET A 208 42.88 21.10 8.58
CA MET A 208 41.91 20.00 8.56
C MET A 208 40.51 20.51 8.18
N TRP A 209 40.08 21.62 8.79
CA TRP A 209 38.80 22.24 8.45
C TRP A 209 38.77 22.74 7.01
N ALA A 210 39.83 23.42 6.55
CA ALA A 210 39.91 23.92 5.17
C ALA A 210 39.84 22.78 4.15
N LYS A 211 40.50 21.64 4.43
CA LYS A 211 40.41 20.46 3.57
C LYS A 211 39.03 19.83 3.59
N ALA A 212 38.43 19.63 4.77
CA ALA A 212 37.08 19.07 4.90
C ALA A 212 36.03 19.94 4.18
N VAL A 213 36.13 21.26 4.29
CA VAL A 213 35.27 22.21 3.58
C VAL A 213 35.49 22.12 2.06
N LYS A 214 36.75 22.01 1.61
CA LYS A 214 37.07 21.84 0.18
C LYS A 214 36.48 20.55 -0.40
N ASP A 215 36.63 19.43 0.31
CA ASP A 215 36.15 18.12 -0.13
C ASP A 215 34.60 18.09 -0.14
N ALA A 216 33.95 18.68 0.86
CA ALA A 216 32.49 18.83 0.89
C ALA A 216 31.95 19.72 -0.25
N ASN A 217 32.63 20.83 -0.55
CA ASN A 217 32.25 21.71 -1.66
C ASN A 217 32.44 21.02 -3.03
N ALA A 218 33.45 20.15 -3.16
CA ALA A 218 33.66 19.34 -4.35
C ALA A 218 32.55 18.28 -4.51
N SER A 219 32.11 17.62 -3.43
CA SER A 219 31.06 16.60 -3.49
C SER A 219 29.66 17.15 -3.76
N ILE A 220 29.41 18.43 -3.41
CA ILE A 220 28.13 19.12 -3.66
C ILE A 220 28.04 19.67 -5.10
N GLY A 221 29.11 19.57 -5.91
CA GLY A 221 29.09 19.97 -7.32
C GLY A 221 29.22 21.47 -7.56
N ALA A 222 29.68 22.25 -6.57
CA ALA A 222 29.82 23.71 -6.70
C ALA A 222 30.89 24.16 -7.72
N ALA A 223 31.77 23.27 -8.17
CA ALA A 223 32.79 23.57 -9.18
C ALA A 223 32.24 23.70 -10.62
N GLY A 224 30.96 23.35 -10.86
CA GLY A 224 30.37 23.32 -12.21
C GLY A 224 29.64 24.60 -12.66
N LEU A 225 29.31 25.55 -11.77
CA LEU A 225 28.42 26.67 -12.12
C LEU A 225 29.12 28.01 -12.43
N ALA A 226 30.44 28.12 -12.25
CA ALA A 226 31.16 29.37 -12.49
C ALA A 226 31.73 29.54 -13.92
N GLY A 227 31.66 28.51 -14.77
CA GLY A 227 32.38 28.49 -16.07
C GLY A 227 31.54 28.71 -17.33
N GLY A 228 30.20 28.81 -17.24
CA GLY A 228 29.32 28.62 -18.41
C GLY A 228 28.62 29.86 -19.01
N ALA A 229 28.68 31.04 -18.40
CA ALA A 229 27.75 32.13 -18.72
C ALA A 229 28.34 33.42 -19.33
N MET A 230 29.55 33.38 -19.91
CA MET A 230 30.21 34.60 -20.44
C MET A 230 30.77 34.49 -21.87
N ALA A 231 30.48 33.41 -22.61
CA ALA A 231 31.10 33.17 -23.92
C ALA A 231 30.21 33.46 -25.15
N ASP A 232 28.99 33.99 -25.00
CA ASP A 232 28.06 34.11 -26.14
C ASP A 232 27.34 35.47 -26.26
N LEU A 233 28.11 36.57 -26.21
CA LEU A 233 27.60 37.93 -26.46
C LEU A 233 28.44 38.76 -27.45
N THR A 234 29.37 38.14 -28.19
CA THR A 234 30.20 38.84 -29.18
C THR A 234 30.43 38.03 -30.46
N ARG A 235 29.36 37.73 -31.21
CA ARG A 235 29.34 37.61 -32.68
C ARG A 235 27.93 38.08 -33.08
N GLY A 236 27.75 39.17 -33.83
CA GLY A 236 28.44 39.51 -35.07
C GLY A 236 27.57 38.99 -36.20
#